data_AF-B4VHB1-F1
#
_entry.id   AF-B4VHB1-F1
#
_cell.length_a   1.000
_cell.length_b   1.000
_cell.length_c   1.000
_cell.angle_alpha   90.00
_cell.angle_beta   90.00
_cell.angle_gamma   90.00
#
_symmetry.space_group_name_H-M   'P 1'
#
loop_
_entity.id
_entity.type
_entity.pdbx_description
1 polymer ?
#
loop_
_entity_poly.entity_id
_entity_poly.type
_entity_poly.pdbx_seq_one_letter_code
_entity_poly.pdbx_strand_id
1 'polypeptide(L)' 'MLGNILYCLEYGSSLGWFIDPDDFSILCLQPQQQPVLCQGEQVLPILGDIKLSLSVNQVFDWLKMG' A
#
# COMPACT_ATOMS: atom_id res chain seq x y z
N MET A 1 -1.53 14.25 -3.54
CA MET A 1 -1.46 13.17 -2.52
C MET A 1 -0.58 12.02 -3.01
N LEU A 2 -0.92 11.36 -4.13
CA LEU A 2 -0.06 10.35 -4.78
C LEU A 2 1.35 10.88 -5.13
N GLY A 3 1.45 12.15 -5.52
CA GLY A 3 2.74 12.79 -5.85
C GLY A 3 3.78 12.75 -4.74
N ASN A 4 3.37 12.75 -3.46
CA ASN A 4 4.32 12.64 -2.35
C ASN A 4 4.90 11.22 -2.24
N ILE A 5 4.08 10.20 -2.51
CA ILE A 5 4.54 8.80 -2.53
C ILE A 5 5.55 8.62 -3.66
N LEU A 6 5.24 9.13 -4.86
CA LEU A 6 6.16 9.08 -6.00
C LEU A 6 7.48 9.80 -5.72
N TYR A 7 7.43 10.99 -5.13
CA TYR A 7 8.62 11.71 -4.70
C TYR A 7 9.45 10.87 -3.71
N CYS A 8 8.84 10.28 -2.68
CA CYS A 8 9.57 9.43 -1.74
C CYS A 8 10.24 8.22 -2.43
N LEU A 9 9.57 7.61 -3.41
CA LEU A 9 10.13 6.50 -4.20
C LEU A 9 11.32 6.93 -5.06
N GLU A 10 11.24 8.12 -5.69
CA GLU A 10 12.36 8.71 -6.45
C GLU A 10 13.59 8.96 -5.58
N TYR A 11 13.39 9.26 -4.29
CA TYR A 11 14.46 9.58 -3.34
C TYR A 11 14.84 8.39 -2.43
N GLY A 12 14.55 7.15 -2.85
CA GLY A 12 15.12 5.94 -2.25
C GLY A 12 14.18 5.15 -1.33
N SER A 13 12.91 5.53 -1.21
CA SER A 13 11.91 4.66 -0.56
C SER A 13 11.64 3.43 -1.42
N SER A 14 11.45 2.26 -0.79
CA SER A 14 11.31 0.99 -1.50
C SER A 14 9.86 0.57 -1.76
N LEU A 15 8.91 1.15 -1.04
CA LEU A 15 7.48 0.80 -1.13
C LEU A 15 6.62 1.96 -0.64
N GLY A 16 5.52 2.23 -1.33
CA GLY A 16 4.45 3.12 -0.89
C GLY A 16 3.08 2.46 -1.02
N TRP A 17 2.23 2.67 -0.02
CA TRP A 17 0.81 2.29 -0.08
C TRP A 17 -0.03 3.55 -0.16
N PHE A 18 -0.90 3.60 -1.16
CA PHE A 18 -1.96 4.59 -1.25
C PHE A 18 -3.27 3.88 -0.90
N ILE A 19 -3.80 4.18 0.28
CA ILE A 19 -5.00 3.55 0.82
C ILE A 19 -6.20 4.41 0.41
N ASP A 20 -7.16 3.79 -0.27
CA ASP A 20 -8.43 4.41 -0.65
C ASP A 20 -9.57 3.78 0.17
N PRO A 21 -10.08 4.48 1.19
CA PRO A 21 -11.16 4.00 2.05
C PRO A 21 -12.51 3.86 1.35
N ASP A 22 -12.78 4.68 0.33
CA ASP A 22 -14.09 4.67 -0.35
C ASP A 22 -14.23 3.41 -1.22
N ASP A 23 -13.12 2.96 -1.82
CA ASP A 23 -13.07 1.79 -2.71
C ASP A 23 -12.57 0.51 -2.01
N PHE A 24 -12.29 0.55 -0.69
CA PHE A 24 -11.67 -0.55 0.07
C PHE A 24 -10.46 -1.16 -0.66
N SER A 25 -9.63 -0.29 -1.22
CA SER A 25 -8.51 -0.69 -2.06
C SER A 25 -7.21 -0.04 -1.63
N ILE A 26 -6.10 -0.71 -1.94
CA ILE A 26 -4.76 -0.19 -1.67
C ILE A 26 -3.95 -0.28 -2.95
N LEU A 27 -3.53 0.86 -3.47
CA LEU A 27 -2.59 0.92 -4.58
C LEU A 27 -1.16 0.85 -4.03
N CYS A 28 -0.46 -0.21 -4.40
CA CYS A 28 0.92 -0.46 -4.01
C CYS A 28 1.87 0.05 -5.09
N LEU A 29 2.85 0.87 -4.70
CA LEU A 29 3.83 1.48 -5.58
C LEU A 29 5.24 1.05 -5.15
N GLN A 30 6.02 0.55 -6.11
CA GLN A 30 7.43 0.20 -5.92
C GLN A 30 8.27 0.87 -7.02
N PRO A 31 9.55 1.18 -6.77
CA PRO A 31 10.43 1.78 -7.78
C PRO A 31 10.52 0.90 -9.03
N GLN A 32 10.47 1.53 -10.20
CA GLN A 32 10.57 0.88 -11.52
C GLN A 32 9.55 -0.24 -11.80
N GLN A 33 8.45 -0.31 -11.06
CA GLN A 33 7.37 -1.26 -11.28
C GLN A 33 6.05 -0.56 -11.58
N GLN A 34 5.13 -1.25 -12.26
CA GLN A 34 3.77 -0.75 -12.42
C GLN A 34 3.05 -0.78 -11.07
N PRO A 35 2.21 0.21 -10.75
CA PRO A 35 1.36 0.18 -9.57
C PRO A 35 0.44 -1.04 -9.58
N VAL A 36 0.24 -1.65 -8.41
CA VAL A 36 -0.62 -2.82 -8.24
C VAL A 36 -1.78 -2.45 -7.34
N LEU A 37 -3.02 -2.63 -7.83
CA LEU A 37 -4.21 -2.46 -7.02
C LEU A 37 -4.50 -3.76 -6.25
N CYS A 38 -4.62 -3.65 -4.93
CA CYS A 38 -4.93 -4.76 -4.04
C CYS A 38 -6.29 -4.53 -3.35
N GLN A 39 -7.08 -5.59 -3.20
CA GLN A 39 -8.41 -5.59 -2.58
C GLN A 39 -8.68 -6.90 -1.80
N GLY A 40 -9.61 -6.84 -0.85
CA GLY A 40 -10.11 -8.02 -0.13
C GLY A 40 -9.03 -8.77 0.67
N GLU A 41 -8.90 -10.07 0.42
CA GLU A 41 -7.91 -10.92 1.11
C GLU A 41 -6.53 -10.96 0.44
N GLN A 42 -6.29 -10.12 -0.58
CA GLN A 42 -4.98 -10.04 -1.20
C GLN A 42 -3.93 -9.58 -0.18
N VAL A 43 -2.84 -10.36 -0.10
CA VAL A 43 -1.70 -10.03 0.76
C VAL A 43 -0.94 -8.87 0.15
N LEU A 44 -0.71 -7.85 0.97
CA LEU A 44 0.00 -6.65 0.56
C LEU A 44 1.51 -6.92 0.44
N PRO A 45 2.17 -6.34 -0.57
CA PRO A 45 3.63 -6.34 -0.61
C PRO A 45 4.15 -5.56 0.59
N ILE A 46 5.13 -6.14 1.27
CA ILE A 46 5.81 -5.57 2.44
C ILE A 46 7.30 -5.37 2.15
N LEU A 47 7.97 -4.55 2.96
CA LEU A 47 9.42 -4.39 2.90
C LEU A 47 10.11 -5.69 3.30
N GLY A 48 11.15 -6.09 2.56
CA GLY A 48 11.76 -7.42 2.66
C GLY A 48 12.32 -7.80 4.05
N ASP A 49 12.72 -6.81 4.85
CA ASP A 49 13.27 -7.05 6.19
C ASP A 49 12.20 -7.11 7.30
N ILE A 50 10.93 -6.87 6.96
CA ILE A 50 9.82 -6.89 7.90
C ILE A 50 9.12 -8.25 7.82
N LYS A 51 9.02 -8.98 8.94
CA LYS A 51 8.20 -10.19 9.02
C LYS A 51 6.76 -9.83 9.35
N LEU A 52 6.03 -9.36 8.35
CA LEU A 52 4.63 -8.96 8.47
C LEU A 52 3.84 -9.46 7.25
N SER A 53 2.69 -10.08 7.48
CA SER A 53 1.77 -10.47 6.41
C SER A 53 0.43 -9.83 6.72
N LEU A 54 -0.04 -8.97 5.82
CA LEU A 54 -1.30 -8.25 5.96
C LEU A 54 -2.13 -8.41 4.70
N SER A 55 -3.40 -8.76 4.87
CA SER A 55 -4.39 -8.59 3.81
C SER A 55 -4.94 -7.17 3.80
N VAL A 56 -5.54 -6.76 2.68
CA VAL A 56 -6.19 -5.46 2.55
C VAL A 56 -7.31 -5.29 3.58
N ASN A 57 -8.14 -6.32 3.76
CA ASN A 57 -9.19 -6.32 4.79
C ASN A 57 -8.63 -6.08 6.19
N GLN A 58 -7.52 -6.71 6.56
CA GLN A 58 -6.90 -6.49 7.87
C GLN A 58 -6.46 -5.04 8.08
N VAL A 59 -5.98 -4.36 7.04
CA VAL A 59 -5.65 -2.93 7.10
C VAL A 59 -6.90 -2.09 7.34
N PHE A 60 -8.00 -2.40 6.63
CA PHE A 60 -9.26 -1.67 6.80
C PHE A 60 -9.96 -1.96 8.14
N ASP A 61 -9.83 -3.16 8.70
CA ASP A 61 -10.33 -3.49 10.04
C ASP A 61 -9.69 -2.63 11.14
N TRP A 62 -8.50 -2.09 10.90
CA TRP A 62 -7.81 -1.17 11.82
C TRP A 62 -8.23 0.28 11.67
N LEU A 63 -8.78 0.64 10.52
CA LEU A 63 -9.24 2.00 10.27
C LEU A 63 -10.59 2.19 10.95
N LYS A 64 -10.63 3.09 11.93
CA LYS A 64 -11.92 3.60 12.42
C LYS A 64 -12.52 4.48 11.34
N MET A 65 -13.40 3.91 10.54
CA MET A 65 -14.30 4.66 9.67
C MET A 65 -15.28 5.40 10.57
N GLY A 66 -15.06 6.71 10.73
CA GLY A 66 -15.89 7.61 11.54
C GLY A 66 -17.09 8.14 10.78
#